data_AF-A0A923NLD0-F1
#
_entry.id   AF-A0A923NLD0-F1
#
_cell.length_a   1.000
_cell.length_b   1.000
_cell.length_c   1.000
_cell.angle_alpha   90.00
_cell.angle_beta   90.00
_cell.angle_gamma   90.00
#
_symmetry.space_group_name_H-M   'P 1'
#
loop_
_entity.id
_entity.type
_entity.pdbx_description
1 polymer ?
#
loop_
_entity_poly.entity_id
_entity_poly.type
_entity_poly.pdbx_seq_one_letter_code
_entity_poly.pdbx_strand_id
1 'polypeptide(L)'
;MYLSFMFFTALLIPIPVMAGLMKKKMSPYRVVVEGAIGGISGALFIMILASAAGHSIFSQFQENIRYMAESLAGDPNVANFLGAELSENQRAELLQQIYEQAAELLPSTIAIFAAAGAYTEYLILSRLIKINGEPAIRMDRFREFNLPRNIVIAWVGLYLLSWLLTNFEALPGQMLAANINALFDFAFSLQGMSVIFMLCYKRGVPKIIVVIIIIFLLFFGIGKLLLMILGLADVIFRMKQRMR
;
A
#
# COMPACT_ATOMS: atom_id res chain seq x y z
N MET A 1 -10.31 19.08 -0.28
CA MET A 1 -10.55 18.99 -1.74
C MET A 1 -9.39 18.31 -2.48
N TYR A 2 -8.14 18.79 -2.35
CA TYR A 2 -6.98 18.21 -3.04
C TYR A 2 -6.67 16.75 -2.69
N LEU A 3 -6.91 16.35 -1.44
CA LEU A 3 -6.77 14.95 -1.02
C LEU A 3 -7.66 14.01 -1.85
N SER A 4 -8.94 14.35 -2.01
CA SER A 4 -9.88 13.57 -2.81
C SER A 4 -9.44 13.49 -4.27
N PHE A 5 -8.96 14.60 -4.85
CA PHE A 5 -8.41 14.58 -6.22
C PHE A 5 -7.17 13.71 -6.34
N MET A 6 -6.34 13.64 -5.31
CA MET A 6 -5.17 12.77 -5.30
C MET A 6 -5.55 11.29 -5.34
N PHE A 7 -6.49 10.85 -4.48
CA PHE A 7 -7.00 9.48 -4.52
C PHE A 7 -7.72 9.17 -5.85
N PHE A 8 -8.45 10.15 -6.39
CA PHE A 8 -9.14 10.00 -7.66
C PHE A 8 -8.18 9.85 -8.84
N THR A 9 -7.13 10.67 -8.91
CA THR A 9 -6.08 10.54 -9.93
C THR A 9 -5.28 9.25 -9.79
N ALA A 10 -5.03 8.79 -8.56
CA ALA A 10 -4.38 7.51 -8.28
C ALA A 10 -5.14 6.30 -8.88
N LEU A 11 -6.47 6.39 -9.03
CA LEU A 11 -7.32 5.36 -9.66
C LEU A 11 -7.62 5.62 -11.14
N LEU A 12 -7.75 6.87 -11.57
CA LEU A 12 -8.12 7.14 -12.95
C LEU A 12 -6.95 7.09 -13.93
N ILE A 13 -5.76 7.55 -13.53
CA ILE A 13 -4.58 7.58 -14.41
C ILE A 13 -4.10 6.18 -14.83
N PRO A 14 -4.13 5.13 -13.98
CA PRO A 14 -3.72 3.80 -14.40
C PRO A 14 -4.54 3.25 -15.58
N ILE A 15 -5.82 3.58 -15.71
CA ILE A 15 -6.70 3.07 -16.78
C ILE A 15 -6.16 3.35 -18.20
N PRO A 16 -5.93 4.61 -18.63
CA PRO A 16 -5.40 4.89 -19.96
C PRO A 16 -3.97 4.38 -20.16
N VAL A 17 -3.13 4.44 -19.11
CA VAL A 17 -1.76 3.89 -19.14
C VAL A 17 -1.82 2.39 -19.45
N MET A 18 -2.61 1.64 -18.69
CA MET A 18 -2.76 0.21 -18.88
C MET A 18 -3.37 -0.14 -20.23
N ALA A 19 -4.41 0.57 -20.68
CA ALA A 19 -5.01 0.36 -21.99
C ALA A 19 -3.98 0.52 -23.13
N GLY A 20 -3.08 1.50 -23.04
CA GLY A 20 -1.99 1.69 -23.98
C GLY A 20 -0.96 0.54 -23.98
N LEU A 21 -0.58 0.05 -22.81
CA LEU A 21 0.40 -1.05 -22.66
C LEU A 21 -0.20 -2.41 -23.04
N MET A 22 -1.49 -2.61 -22.75
CA MET A 22 -2.23 -3.79 -23.21
C MET A 22 -2.24 -3.87 -24.74
N LYS A 23 -2.42 -2.74 -25.45
CA LYS A 23 -2.37 -2.71 -26.93
C LYS A 23 -1.02 -3.19 -27.48
N LYS A 24 0.06 -2.97 -26.72
CA LYS A 24 1.42 -3.46 -27.02
C LYS A 24 1.64 -4.93 -26.60
N LYS A 25 0.59 -5.64 -26.16
CA LYS A 25 0.62 -7.04 -25.69
C LYS A 25 1.67 -7.29 -24.60
N MET A 26 1.88 -6.31 -23.72
CA MET A 26 2.84 -6.43 -22.63
C MET A 26 2.32 -7.39 -21.54
N SER A 27 3.25 -7.95 -20.76
CA SER A 27 2.90 -8.91 -19.72
C SER A 27 1.98 -8.28 -18.66
N PRO A 28 0.97 -9.02 -18.15
CA PRO A 28 0.00 -8.51 -17.17
C PRO A 28 0.62 -7.78 -15.98
N TYR A 29 1.65 -8.39 -15.38
CA TYR A 29 2.36 -7.80 -14.23
C TYR A 29 3.02 -6.47 -14.56
N ARG A 30 3.64 -6.36 -15.75
CA ARG A 30 4.27 -5.12 -16.18
C ARG A 30 3.25 -4.02 -16.41
N VAL A 31 2.10 -4.36 -17.00
CA VAL A 31 0.99 -3.42 -17.20
C VAL A 31 0.48 -2.87 -15.86
N VAL A 32 0.27 -3.74 -14.86
CA VAL A 32 -0.19 -3.30 -13.53
C VAL A 32 0.85 -2.42 -12.84
N VAL A 33 2.14 -2.79 -12.88
CA VAL A 33 3.21 -2.00 -12.24
C VAL A 33 3.33 -0.62 -12.90
N GLU A 34 3.37 -0.54 -14.22
CA GLU A 34 3.44 0.75 -14.92
C GLU A 34 2.16 1.57 -14.74
N GLY A 35 0.99 0.92 -14.67
CA GLY A 35 -0.28 1.57 -14.30
C GLY A 35 -0.23 2.17 -12.89
N ALA A 36 0.23 1.41 -11.90
CA ALA A 36 0.40 1.87 -10.52
C ALA A 36 1.39 3.04 -10.43
N ILE A 37 2.53 2.97 -11.16
CA ILE A 37 3.49 4.08 -11.27
C ILE A 37 2.82 5.32 -11.88
N GLY A 38 1.97 5.15 -12.89
CA GLY A 38 1.17 6.21 -13.47
C GLY A 38 0.23 6.86 -12.45
N GLY A 39 -0.51 6.05 -11.68
CA GLY A 39 -1.37 6.52 -10.59
C GLY A 39 -0.61 7.28 -9.50
N ILE A 40 0.52 6.74 -9.05
CA ILE A 40 1.40 7.39 -8.06
C ILE A 40 1.92 8.72 -8.61
N SER A 41 2.38 8.75 -9.87
CA SER A 41 2.88 9.97 -10.50
C SER A 41 1.79 11.02 -10.63
N GLY A 42 0.56 10.62 -10.97
CA GLY A 42 -0.60 11.51 -11.01
C GLY A 42 -0.95 12.09 -9.63
N ALA A 43 -0.95 11.25 -8.60
CA ALA A 43 -1.15 11.69 -7.22
C ALA A 43 -0.07 12.69 -6.75
N LEU A 44 1.20 12.38 -7.00
CA LEU A 44 2.33 13.26 -6.69
C LEU A 44 2.22 14.60 -7.45
N PHE A 45 1.77 14.56 -8.71
CA PHE A 45 1.53 15.78 -9.48
C PHE A 45 0.46 16.66 -8.82
N ILE A 46 -0.65 16.08 -8.35
CA ILE A 46 -1.66 16.82 -7.58
C ILE A 46 -1.09 17.39 -6.28
N MET A 47 -0.22 16.65 -5.57
CA MET A 47 0.45 17.18 -4.37
C MET A 47 1.28 18.42 -4.67
N ILE A 48 2.08 18.37 -5.75
CA ILE A 48 2.93 19.49 -6.17
C ILE A 48 2.07 20.70 -6.55
N LEU A 49 0.99 20.50 -7.33
CA LEU A 49 0.07 21.58 -7.71
C LEU A 49 -0.62 22.20 -6.49
N ALA A 50 -1.09 21.39 -5.55
CA ALA A 50 -1.72 21.88 -4.33
C ALA A 50 -0.75 22.72 -3.49
N SER A 51 0.50 22.26 -3.36
CA SER A 51 1.55 23.00 -2.68
C SER A 51 1.89 24.32 -3.39
N ALA A 52 1.98 24.31 -4.73
CA ALA A 52 2.26 25.53 -5.51
C ALA A 52 1.12 26.55 -5.43
N ALA A 53 -0.13 26.09 -5.27
CA ALA A 53 -1.29 26.94 -5.04
C ALA A 53 -1.41 27.47 -3.60
N GLY A 54 -0.43 27.21 -2.73
CA GLY A 54 -0.45 27.62 -1.32
C GLY A 54 -1.31 26.74 -0.40
N HIS A 55 -1.86 25.64 -0.93
CA HIS A 55 -2.69 24.70 -0.19
C HIS A 55 -1.95 23.39 0.05
N SER A 56 -0.92 23.42 0.90
CA SER A 56 -0.20 22.19 1.24
C SER A 56 -1.19 21.18 1.84
N ILE A 57 -1.14 19.94 1.36
CA ILE A 57 -2.05 18.89 1.82
C ILE A 57 -1.74 18.50 3.26
N PHE A 58 -0.46 18.63 3.65
CA PHE A 58 0.00 18.38 5.01
C PHE A 58 -0.54 19.43 5.99
N SER A 59 -0.52 20.73 5.66
CA SER A 59 -1.09 21.77 6.53
C SER A 59 -2.61 21.66 6.67
N GLN A 60 -3.31 21.31 5.58
CA GLN A 60 -4.75 20.98 5.66
C GLN A 60 -4.99 19.78 6.59
N PHE A 61 -4.10 18.79 6.58
CA PHE A 61 -4.20 17.65 7.50
C PHE A 61 -4.02 18.11 8.95
N GLN A 62 -2.98 18.88 9.26
CA GLN A 62 -2.72 19.34 10.63
C GLN A 62 -3.88 20.15 11.23
N GLU A 63 -4.50 21.04 10.46
CA GLU A 63 -5.64 21.84 10.94
C GLU A 63 -6.87 20.95 11.22
N ASN A 64 -7.17 20.02 10.32
CA ASN A 64 -8.27 19.06 10.51
C ASN A 64 -8.00 18.09 11.67
N ILE A 65 -6.74 17.67 11.84
CA ILE A 65 -6.30 16.82 12.94
C ILE A 65 -6.54 17.53 14.26
N ARG A 66 -6.09 18.79 14.39
CA ARG A 66 -6.26 19.56 15.62
C ARG A 66 -7.74 19.69 15.97
N TYR A 67 -8.57 20.09 15.01
CA TYR A 67 -10.01 20.21 15.22
C TYR A 67 -10.65 18.88 15.65
N MET A 68 -10.27 17.77 15.01
CA MET A 68 -10.77 16.44 15.35
C MET A 68 -10.28 15.96 16.72
N ALA A 69 -9.01 16.21 17.05
CA ALA A 69 -8.42 15.88 18.33
C ALA A 69 -9.10 16.62 19.48
N GLU A 70 -9.29 17.93 19.34
CA GLU A 70 -10.04 18.76 20.29
C GLU A 70 -11.49 18.28 20.42
N SER A 71 -12.16 17.99 19.30
CA SER A 71 -13.54 17.51 19.31
C SER A 71 -13.72 16.14 19.96
N LEU A 72 -12.71 15.27 19.91
CA LEU A 72 -12.75 13.92 20.46
C LEU A 72 -12.24 13.84 21.90
N ALA A 73 -11.41 14.79 22.34
CA ALA A 73 -10.81 14.79 23.67
C ALA A 73 -11.84 14.87 24.82
N GLY A 74 -13.02 15.46 24.55
CA GLY A 74 -14.15 15.53 25.47
C GLY A 74 -15.07 14.31 25.45
N ASP A 75 -14.89 13.35 24.54
CA ASP A 75 -15.75 12.17 24.44
C ASP A 75 -15.45 11.17 25.58
N PRO A 76 -16.47 10.75 26.37
CA PRO A 76 -16.28 9.78 27.44
C PRO A 76 -15.68 8.43 26.99
N ASN A 77 -15.97 7.98 25.76
CA ASN A 77 -15.40 6.75 25.21
C ASN A 77 -13.90 6.90 24.91
N VAL A 78 -13.50 8.08 24.46
CA VAL A 78 -12.09 8.41 24.20
C VAL A 78 -11.34 8.55 25.52
N ALA A 79 -11.96 9.16 26.54
CA ALA A 79 -11.40 9.21 27.89
C ALA A 79 -11.16 7.79 28.45
N ASN A 80 -12.12 6.88 28.31
CA ASN A 80 -11.96 5.49 28.74
C ASN A 80 -10.87 4.72 27.97
N PHE A 81 -10.60 5.09 26.72
CA PHE A 81 -9.60 4.44 25.88
C PHE A 81 -8.17 4.97 26.12
N LEU A 82 -8.01 6.29 26.24
CA LEU A 82 -6.70 6.93 26.37
C LEU A 82 -6.23 7.09 27.83
N GLY A 83 -7.16 7.03 28.79
CA GLY A 83 -6.90 7.28 30.20
C GLY A 83 -7.87 8.36 30.72
N ALA A 84 -8.78 7.95 31.60
CA ALA A 84 -9.80 8.85 32.16
C ALA A 84 -9.18 9.89 33.10
N GLU A 85 -8.02 9.56 33.66
CA GLU A 85 -7.17 10.39 34.50
C GLU A 85 -6.44 11.51 33.75
N LEU A 86 -6.34 11.41 32.42
CA LEU A 86 -5.73 12.47 31.62
C LEU A 86 -6.66 13.68 31.52
N SER A 87 -6.07 14.88 31.56
CA SER A 87 -6.81 16.09 31.21
C SER A 87 -7.24 16.08 29.74
N GLU A 88 -8.29 16.85 29.41
CA GLU A 88 -8.77 16.99 28.04
C GLU A 88 -7.66 17.49 27.09
N ASN A 89 -6.85 18.47 27.53
CA ASN A 89 -5.73 18.98 26.75
C ASN A 89 -4.67 17.89 26.47
N GLN A 90 -4.33 17.07 27.46
CA GLN A 90 -3.38 15.97 27.28
C GLN A 90 -3.93 14.90 26.32
N ARG A 91 -5.23 14.61 26.38
CA ARG A 91 -5.87 13.71 25.41
C ARG A 91 -5.86 14.29 23.99
N ALA A 92 -6.12 15.59 23.84
CA ALA A 92 -6.05 16.27 22.56
C ALA A 92 -4.62 16.21 21.96
N GLU A 93 -3.58 16.44 22.77
CA GLU A 93 -2.18 16.32 22.34
C GLU A 93 -1.84 14.89 21.89
N LEU A 94 -2.26 13.86 22.64
CA LEU A 94 -2.05 12.46 22.26
C LEU A 94 -2.77 12.10 20.96
N LEU A 95 -4.03 12.52 20.81
CA LEU A 95 -4.78 12.32 19.58
C LEU A 95 -4.11 13.01 18.39
N GLN A 96 -3.65 14.25 18.57
CA GLN A 96 -2.93 14.98 17.54
C GLN A 96 -1.67 14.21 17.11
N GLN A 97 -0.85 13.74 18.05
CA GLN A 97 0.34 12.93 17.74
C GLN A 97 0.01 11.65 16.97
N ILE A 98 -1.07 10.95 17.32
CA ILE A 98 -1.50 9.73 16.62
C ILE A 98 -1.86 10.05 15.17
N TYR A 99 -2.64 11.10 14.94
CA TYR A 99 -3.07 11.47 13.60
C TYR A 99 -1.93 12.08 12.77
N GLU A 100 -1.00 12.80 13.38
CA GLU A 100 0.20 13.30 12.69
C GLU A 100 1.06 12.14 12.18
N GLN A 101 1.29 11.11 13.01
CA GLN A 101 1.96 9.88 12.57
C GLN A 101 1.19 9.17 11.43
N ALA A 102 -0.14 9.15 11.48
CA ALA A 102 -0.94 8.60 10.39
C ALA A 102 -0.79 9.42 9.09
N ALA A 103 -0.69 10.75 9.20
CA ALA A 103 -0.47 11.64 8.06
C ALA A 103 0.91 11.44 7.43
N GLU A 104 1.93 11.08 8.21
CA GLU A 104 3.27 10.73 7.69
C GLU A 104 3.24 9.50 6.78
N LEU A 105 2.30 8.56 6.99
CA LEU A 105 2.13 7.37 6.16
C LEU A 105 1.31 7.61 4.89
N LEU A 106 0.84 8.84 4.66
CA LEU A 106 0.02 9.18 3.50
C LEU A 106 0.68 8.78 2.16
N PRO A 107 1.99 9.05 1.91
CA PRO A 107 2.63 8.67 0.65
C PRO A 107 2.58 7.16 0.35
N SER A 108 2.93 6.33 1.34
CA SER A 108 2.86 4.86 1.20
C SER A 108 1.43 4.38 1.03
N THR A 109 0.46 5.00 1.72
CA THR A 109 -0.96 4.68 1.59
C THR A 109 -1.46 4.92 0.17
N ILE A 110 -1.10 6.05 -0.43
CA ILE A 110 -1.44 6.37 -1.82
C ILE A 110 -0.79 5.36 -2.77
N ALA A 111 0.48 5.00 -2.55
CA ALA A 111 1.16 4.03 -3.39
C ALA A 111 0.54 2.63 -3.31
N ILE A 112 0.17 2.17 -2.11
CA ILE A 112 -0.56 0.92 -1.90
C ILE A 112 -1.93 0.98 -2.58
N PHE A 113 -2.64 2.10 -2.42
CA PHE A 113 -3.96 2.31 -3.01
C PHE A 113 -3.90 2.30 -4.54
N ALA A 114 -2.95 3.01 -5.14
CA ALA A 114 -2.71 3.01 -6.58
C ALA A 114 -2.35 1.61 -7.11
N ALA A 115 -1.52 0.86 -6.37
CA ALA A 115 -1.15 -0.50 -6.76
C ALA A 115 -2.34 -1.48 -6.69
N ALA A 116 -3.13 -1.42 -5.61
CA ALA A 116 -4.32 -2.24 -5.44
C ALA A 116 -5.41 -1.88 -6.46
N GLY A 117 -5.59 -0.58 -6.72
CA GLY A 117 -6.47 -0.02 -7.74
C GLY A 117 -6.08 -0.52 -9.13
N ALA A 118 -4.84 -0.29 -9.56
CA ALA A 118 -4.33 -0.73 -10.86
C ALA A 118 -4.45 -2.26 -11.04
N TYR A 119 -4.19 -3.06 -10.01
CA TYR A 119 -4.40 -4.51 -10.08
C TYR A 119 -5.87 -4.86 -10.31
N THR A 120 -6.79 -4.24 -9.57
CA THR A 120 -8.23 -4.48 -9.67
C THR A 120 -8.77 -4.03 -11.03
N GLU A 121 -8.39 -2.83 -11.46
CA GLU A 121 -8.69 -2.28 -12.77
C GLU A 121 -8.18 -3.18 -13.89
N TYR A 122 -6.95 -3.70 -13.81
CA TYR A 122 -6.44 -4.64 -14.80
C TYR A 122 -7.32 -5.90 -14.91
N LEU A 123 -7.76 -6.46 -13.77
CA LEU A 123 -8.67 -7.61 -13.77
C LEU A 123 -9.98 -7.29 -14.49
N ILE A 124 -10.49 -6.07 -14.36
CA ILE A 124 -11.72 -5.63 -15.05
C ILE A 124 -11.43 -5.38 -16.54
N LEU A 125 -10.44 -4.54 -16.85
CA LEU A 125 -10.06 -4.14 -18.21
C LEU A 125 -9.69 -5.33 -19.09
N SER A 126 -8.95 -6.31 -18.55
CA SER A 126 -8.56 -7.51 -19.30
C SER A 126 -9.75 -8.41 -19.72
N ARG A 127 -10.92 -8.22 -19.11
CA ARG A 127 -12.17 -8.90 -19.51
C ARG A 127 -13.01 -8.08 -20.47
N LEU A 128 -12.95 -6.75 -20.38
CA LEU A 128 -13.78 -5.83 -21.16
C LEU A 128 -13.13 -5.47 -22.50
N ILE A 129 -11.82 -5.24 -22.52
CA ILE A 129 -11.10 -4.74 -23.69
C ILE A 129 -10.75 -5.90 -24.63
N LYS A 130 -11.11 -5.72 -25.91
CA LYS A 130 -10.57 -6.49 -27.03
C LYS A 130 -9.55 -5.65 -27.79
N ILE A 131 -8.41 -6.24 -28.11
CA ILE A 131 -7.27 -5.63 -28.76
C ILE A 131 -7.12 -6.31 -30.11
N ASN A 132 -7.44 -5.58 -31.18
CA ASN A 132 -7.45 -6.12 -32.55
C ASN A 132 -8.33 -7.37 -32.68
N GLY A 133 -9.50 -7.36 -32.04
CA GLY A 133 -10.45 -8.49 -32.04
C GLY A 133 -10.18 -9.57 -30.99
N GLU A 134 -8.96 -9.65 -30.45
CA GLU A 134 -8.55 -10.64 -29.45
C GLU A 134 -8.75 -10.13 -28.02
N PRO A 135 -9.15 -10.97 -27.05
CA PRO A 135 -9.18 -10.58 -25.65
C PRO A 135 -7.75 -10.24 -25.16
N ALA A 136 -7.65 -9.27 -24.25
CA ALA A 136 -6.38 -8.96 -23.61
C ALA A 136 -5.82 -10.18 -22.85
N ILE A 137 -4.49 -10.22 -22.71
CA ILE A 137 -3.80 -11.26 -21.93
C ILE A 137 -4.35 -11.20 -20.50
N ARG A 138 -4.73 -12.36 -19.94
CA ARG A 138 -5.27 -12.42 -18.58
C ARG A 138 -4.15 -12.55 -17.56
N MET A 139 -4.35 -11.96 -16.39
CA MET A 139 -3.47 -12.14 -15.24
C MET A 139 -3.51 -13.61 -14.78
N ASP A 140 -2.34 -14.13 -14.41
CA ASP A 140 -2.24 -15.45 -13.79
C ASP A 140 -3.00 -15.50 -12.45
N ARG A 141 -3.24 -16.71 -11.96
CA ARG A 141 -3.88 -16.90 -10.65
C ARG A 141 -3.00 -16.29 -9.57
N PHE A 142 -3.60 -15.65 -8.56
CA PHE A 142 -2.87 -14.96 -7.50
C PHE A 142 -1.81 -15.81 -6.75
N ARG A 143 -1.98 -17.13 -6.68
CA ARG A 143 -0.96 -18.06 -6.14
C ARG A 143 0.38 -18.07 -6.91
N GLU A 144 0.35 -17.65 -8.17
CA GLU A 144 1.53 -17.54 -9.03
C GLU A 144 2.21 -16.16 -8.92
N PHE A 145 1.61 -15.20 -8.21
CA PHE A 145 2.19 -13.88 -7.96
C PHE A 145 3.57 -14.03 -7.33
N ASN A 146 4.60 -13.47 -7.93
CA ASN A 146 5.94 -13.49 -7.36
C ASN A 146 6.57 -12.12 -7.47
N LEU A 147 7.12 -11.63 -6.37
CA LEU A 147 8.00 -10.48 -6.38
C LEU A 147 9.27 -10.77 -7.21
N PRO A 148 9.86 -9.74 -7.84
CA PRO A 148 11.11 -9.89 -8.58
C PRO A 148 12.25 -10.44 -7.72
N ARG A 149 13.15 -11.23 -8.31
CA ARG A 149 14.28 -11.86 -7.59
C ARG A 149 15.18 -10.84 -6.87
N ASN A 150 15.37 -9.67 -7.46
CA ASN A 150 16.23 -8.61 -6.94
C ASN A 150 15.50 -7.66 -5.98
N ILE A 151 14.25 -7.92 -5.63
CA ILE A 151 13.46 -7.02 -4.77
C ILE A 151 14.10 -6.83 -3.39
N VAL A 152 14.73 -7.87 -2.83
CA VAL A 152 15.40 -7.78 -1.52
C VAL A 152 16.56 -6.78 -1.55
N ILE A 153 17.36 -6.80 -2.63
CA ILE A 153 18.47 -5.86 -2.80
C ILE A 153 17.94 -4.43 -2.94
N ALA A 154 16.83 -4.24 -3.66
CA ALA A 154 16.19 -2.93 -3.78
C ALA A 154 15.74 -2.40 -2.41
N TRP A 155 15.11 -3.25 -1.59
CA TRP A 155 14.72 -2.88 -0.22
C TRP A 155 15.91 -2.56 0.68
N VAL A 156 16.98 -3.37 0.63
CA VAL A 156 18.22 -3.07 1.37
C VAL A 156 18.77 -1.70 0.97
N GLY A 157 18.79 -1.37 -0.33
CA GLY A 157 19.19 -0.05 -0.80
C GLY A 157 18.30 1.09 -0.27
N LEU A 158 16.98 0.89 -0.24
CA LEU A 158 16.04 1.88 0.32
C LEU A 158 16.25 2.10 1.81
N TYR A 159 16.44 1.04 2.59
CA TYR A 159 16.74 1.14 4.02
C TYR A 159 18.08 1.83 4.29
N LEU A 160 19.12 1.51 3.51
CA LEU A 160 20.42 2.19 3.61
C LEU A 160 20.28 3.68 3.28
N LEU A 161 19.53 4.03 2.23
CA LEU A 161 19.27 5.42 1.88
C LEU A 161 18.54 6.16 3.00
N SER A 162 17.50 5.55 3.59
CA SER A 162 16.77 6.14 4.72
C SER A 162 17.66 6.32 5.95
N TRP A 163 18.51 5.34 6.26
CA TRP A 163 19.47 5.43 7.35
C TRP A 163 20.48 6.57 7.11
N LEU A 164 21.04 6.68 5.90
CA LEU A 164 21.95 7.78 5.56
C LEU A 164 21.28 9.14 5.72
N LEU A 165 20.08 9.33 5.14
CA LEU A 165 19.36 10.60 5.22
C LEU A 165 18.98 11.01 6.65
N THR A 166 18.71 10.03 7.51
CA THR A 166 18.46 10.29 8.95
C THR A 166 19.71 10.81 9.65
N ASN A 167 20.89 10.22 9.37
CA ASN A 167 22.14 10.61 10.01
C ASN A 167 22.72 11.93 9.50
N PHE A 168 22.40 12.32 8.26
CA PHE A 168 22.87 13.58 7.67
C PHE A 168 21.94 14.78 7.93
N GLU A 169 20.89 14.61 8.75
CA GLU A 169 19.84 15.63 9.02
C GLU A 169 19.23 16.24 7.74
N ALA A 170 19.39 15.58 6.60
CA ALA A 170 19.16 16.18 5.29
C ALA A 170 17.68 16.17 4.87
N LEU A 171 16.82 15.40 5.56
CA LEU A 171 15.38 15.25 5.35
C LEU A 171 14.76 14.64 6.63
N PRO A 172 13.42 14.61 6.79
CA PRO A 172 12.78 13.81 7.83
C PRO A 172 12.96 12.31 7.55
N GLY A 173 14.14 11.78 7.85
CA GLY A 173 14.54 10.39 7.56
C GLY A 173 13.66 9.36 8.28
N GLN A 174 13.07 9.73 9.42
CA GLN A 174 12.09 8.92 10.15
C GLN A 174 10.78 8.73 9.35
N MET A 175 10.27 9.80 8.71
CA MET A 175 9.09 9.70 7.84
C MET A 175 9.36 8.79 6.64
N LEU A 176 10.57 8.86 6.06
CA LEU A 176 10.96 7.99 4.96
C LEU A 176 11.02 6.52 5.40
N ALA A 177 11.60 6.24 6.58
CA ALA A 177 11.66 4.90 7.14
C ALA A 177 10.26 4.31 7.37
N ALA A 178 9.33 5.11 7.91
CA ALA A 178 7.95 4.70 8.14
C ALA A 178 7.24 4.30 6.84
N ASN A 179 7.39 5.09 5.76
CA ASN A 179 6.80 4.78 4.46
C ASN A 179 7.45 3.55 3.79
N ILE A 180 8.77 3.39 3.91
CA ILE A 180 9.49 2.19 3.43
C ILE A 180 8.96 0.96 4.16
N ASN A 181 8.82 1.02 5.48
CA ASN A 181 8.26 -0.08 6.29
C ASN A 181 6.85 -0.45 5.85
N ALA A 182 5.96 0.53 5.67
CA ALA A 182 4.58 0.28 5.23
C ALA A 182 4.52 -0.42 3.86
N LEU A 183 5.35 0.01 2.90
CA LEU A 183 5.43 -0.61 1.58
C LEU A 183 6.08 -2.00 1.62
N PHE A 184 7.11 -2.18 2.44
CA PHE A 184 7.76 -3.46 2.68
C PHE A 184 6.75 -4.47 3.25
N ASP A 185 6.08 -4.10 4.34
CA ASP A 185 5.03 -4.88 4.99
C ASP A 185 3.97 -5.31 3.97
N PHE A 186 3.47 -4.37 3.17
CA PHE A 186 2.46 -4.64 2.16
C PHE A 186 2.96 -5.63 1.10
N ALA A 187 4.12 -5.37 0.49
CA ALA A 187 4.66 -6.18 -0.60
C ALA A 187 4.96 -7.62 -0.15
N PHE A 188 5.61 -7.79 1.00
CA PHE A 188 5.97 -9.11 1.52
C PHE A 188 4.75 -9.84 2.10
N SER A 189 3.78 -9.14 2.70
CA SER A 189 2.51 -9.77 3.08
C SER A 189 1.76 -10.28 1.84
N LEU A 190 1.77 -9.53 0.72
CA LEU A 190 1.18 -9.97 -0.55
C LEU A 190 1.83 -11.24 -1.09
N GLN A 191 3.17 -11.30 -1.04
CA GLN A 191 3.91 -12.52 -1.37
C GLN A 191 3.54 -13.68 -0.43
N GLY A 192 3.49 -13.45 0.87
CA GLY A 192 3.12 -14.47 1.87
C GLY A 192 1.71 -15.01 1.66
N MET A 193 0.74 -14.14 1.36
CA MET A 193 -0.61 -14.56 0.98
C MET A 193 -0.57 -15.47 -0.25
N SER A 194 0.24 -15.13 -1.26
CA SER A 194 0.42 -15.96 -2.45
C SER A 194 1.00 -17.35 -2.12
N VAL A 195 1.92 -17.44 -1.16
CA VAL A 195 2.46 -18.72 -0.65
C VAL A 195 1.38 -19.56 -0.01
N ILE A 196 0.54 -18.98 0.86
CA ILE A 196 -0.58 -19.68 1.49
C ILE A 196 -1.55 -20.20 0.41
N PHE A 197 -1.90 -19.37 -0.58
CA PHE A 197 -2.73 -19.80 -1.69
C PHE A 197 -2.14 -20.98 -2.47
N MET A 198 -0.83 -21.00 -2.69
CA MET A 198 -0.14 -22.10 -3.37
C MET A 198 -0.16 -23.38 -2.54
N LEU A 199 0.17 -23.28 -1.24
CA LEU A 199 0.21 -24.40 -0.31
C LEU A 199 -1.18 -25.06 -0.17
N CYS A 200 -2.20 -24.25 0.06
CA CYS A 200 -3.57 -24.72 0.20
C CYS A 200 -4.11 -25.32 -1.10
N TYR A 201 -3.76 -24.75 -2.26
CA TYR A 201 -4.12 -25.32 -3.56
C TYR A 201 -3.54 -26.72 -3.76
N LYS A 202 -2.25 -26.93 -3.41
CA LYS A 202 -1.60 -28.24 -3.51
C LYS A 202 -2.21 -29.27 -2.56
N ARG A 203 -2.75 -28.83 -1.43
CA ARG A 203 -3.45 -29.68 -0.45
C ARG A 203 -4.94 -29.87 -0.75
N GLY A 204 -5.45 -29.35 -1.87
CA GLY A 204 -6.86 -29.49 -2.24
C GLY A 204 -7.83 -28.69 -1.36
N VAL A 205 -7.34 -27.71 -0.59
CA VAL A 205 -8.18 -26.92 0.31
C VAL A 205 -9.08 -25.97 -0.51
N PRO A 206 -10.40 -25.92 -0.23
CA PRO A 206 -11.33 -25.01 -0.91
C PRO A 206 -10.90 -23.53 -0.81
N LYS A 207 -11.00 -22.80 -1.93
CA LYS A 207 -10.57 -21.39 -2.04
C LYS A 207 -11.18 -20.50 -0.95
N ILE A 208 -12.44 -20.72 -0.58
CA ILE A 208 -13.14 -19.90 0.42
C ILE A 208 -12.48 -20.00 1.81
N ILE A 209 -12.03 -21.20 2.18
CA ILE A 209 -11.33 -21.43 3.46
C ILE A 209 -9.99 -20.70 3.46
N VAL A 210 -9.27 -20.73 2.34
CA VAL A 210 -7.99 -19.99 2.19
C VAL A 210 -8.19 -18.49 2.37
N VAL A 211 -9.25 -17.94 1.77
CA VAL A 211 -9.58 -16.51 1.90
C VAL A 211 -9.89 -16.16 3.36
N ILE A 212 -10.66 -16.99 4.07
CA ILE A 212 -10.95 -16.79 5.50
C ILE A 212 -9.67 -16.80 6.34
N ILE A 213 -8.77 -17.77 6.10
CA ILE A 213 -7.48 -17.84 6.79
C ILE A 213 -6.65 -16.57 6.55
N ILE A 214 -6.59 -16.11 5.30
CA ILE A 214 -5.83 -14.90 4.96
C ILE A 214 -6.42 -13.66 5.61
N ILE A 215 -7.75 -13.51 5.59
CA ILE A 215 -8.43 -12.40 6.28
C ILE A 215 -8.09 -12.45 7.78
N PHE A 216 -8.24 -13.60 8.42
CA PHE A 216 -7.89 -13.76 9.83
C PHE A 216 -6.43 -13.38 10.12
N LEU A 217 -5.49 -13.83 9.29
CA LEU A 217 -4.07 -13.50 9.45
C LEU A 217 -3.79 -11.99 9.25
N LEU A 218 -4.46 -11.33 8.31
CA LEU A 218 -4.25 -9.90 8.06
C LEU A 218 -4.70 -9.01 9.23
N PHE A 219 -5.82 -9.37 9.88
CA PHE A 219 -6.39 -8.59 10.99
C PHE A 219 -5.77 -8.92 12.35
N PHE A 220 -4.97 -9.99 12.45
CA PHE A 220 -4.28 -10.36 13.68
C PHE A 220 -2.80 -9.96 13.59
N GLY A 221 -2.29 -9.16 14.53
CA GLY A 221 -0.93 -8.60 14.45
C GLY A 221 0.17 -9.66 14.23
N ILE A 222 0.09 -10.77 14.97
CA ILE A 222 0.99 -11.92 14.80
C ILE A 222 0.78 -12.58 13.43
N GLY A 223 -0.46 -12.68 12.95
CA GLY A 223 -0.78 -13.25 11.65
C GLY A 223 -0.19 -12.45 10.49
N LYS A 224 -0.25 -11.11 10.56
CA LYS A 224 0.34 -10.22 9.55
C LYS A 224 1.86 -10.38 9.52
N LEU A 225 2.48 -10.45 10.70
CA LEU A 225 3.92 -10.72 10.82
C LEU A 225 4.29 -12.07 10.16
N LEU A 226 3.50 -13.13 10.39
CA LEU A 226 3.72 -14.43 9.76
C LEU A 226 3.60 -14.35 8.23
N LEU A 227 2.63 -13.61 7.69
CA LEU A 227 2.50 -13.39 6.25
C LEU A 227 3.74 -12.70 5.68
N MET A 228 4.21 -11.64 6.33
CA MET A 228 5.39 -10.90 5.90
C MET A 228 6.64 -11.80 5.91
N ILE A 229 6.89 -12.52 7.01
CA ILE A 229 8.04 -13.44 7.13
C ILE A 229 7.96 -14.54 6.08
N LEU A 230 6.78 -15.13 5.86
CA LEU A 230 6.57 -16.17 4.85
C LEU A 230 6.84 -15.65 3.44
N GLY A 231 6.40 -14.43 3.14
CA GLY A 231 6.68 -13.77 1.88
C GLY A 231 8.17 -13.54 1.66
N LEU A 232 8.87 -13.03 2.67
CA LEU A 232 10.32 -12.83 2.62
C LEU A 232 11.06 -14.15 2.43
N ALA A 233 10.68 -15.18 3.20
CA ALA A 233 11.24 -16.52 3.09
C ALA A 233 11.03 -17.11 1.68
N ASP A 234 9.87 -16.92 1.07
CA ASP A 234 9.63 -17.41 -0.29
C ASP A 234 10.49 -16.69 -1.35
N VAL A 235 10.71 -15.38 -1.22
CA VAL A 235 11.60 -14.65 -2.14
C VAL A 235 13.04 -15.15 -2.04
N ILE A 236 13.52 -15.43 -0.82
CA ILE A 236 14.90 -15.89 -0.57
C ILE A 236 15.07 -17.37 -0.94
N PHE A 237 14.21 -18.25 -0.41
CA PHE A 237 14.36 -19.70 -0.50
C PHE A 237 13.61 -20.35 -1.66
N ARG A 238 12.74 -19.60 -2.36
CA ARG A 238 11.92 -20.06 -3.48
C ARG A 238 11.00 -21.22 -3.11
N MET A 239 10.31 -21.10 -1.98
CA MET A 239 9.44 -22.15 -1.44
C MET A 239 8.38 -22.58 -2.46
N LYS A 240 7.72 -21.63 -3.14
CA LYS A 240 6.70 -21.93 -4.15
C LYS A 240 7.24 -22.65 -5.37
N GLN A 241 8.47 -22.37 -5.80
CA GLN A 241 9.08 -23.07 -6.94
C GLN A 241 9.31 -24.55 -6.61
N ARG A 242 9.65 -24.87 -5.36
CA ARG A 242 9.83 -26.26 -4.88
C ARG A 242 8.50 -27.00 -4.71
N MET A 243 7.39 -26.28 -4.57
CA MET A 243 6.04 -26.86 -4.46
C MET A 243 5.35 -27.08 -5.81
N ARG A 244 5.91 -26.56 -6.91
CA ARG A 244 5.31 -26.67 -8.25
C ARG A 244 5.38 -28.10 -8.78
#